data_AF-A0A5Q4GR93-F1
#
_entry.id   AF-A0A5Q4GR93-F1
#
_cell.length_a   1.000
_cell.length_b   1.000
_cell.length_c   1.000
_cell.angle_alpha   90.00
_cell.angle_beta   90.00
_cell.angle_gamma   90.00
#
_symmetry.space_group_name_H-M   'P 1'
#
loop_
_entity.id
_entity.type
_entity.pdbx_description
1 polymer ?
#
loop_
_entity_poly.entity_id
_entity_poly.type
_entity_poly.pdbx_seq_one_letter_code
_entity_poly.pdbx_strand_id
1 'polypeptide(L)'
;MNHRQHSEPDSFVCPNCGADVSEDAHFCRACGASADSGWDDGDWDDYEEDEDDFDYDDYLRREFPEHAQPETRPNPRRALTVVIVLLLCLALLLMSTLVMPF
;
A
#
# COMPACT_ATOMS: atom_id res chain seq x y z
N MET A 1 -51.50 -12.83 -36.85
CA MET A 1 -50.32 -12.29 -36.16
C MET A 1 -49.74 -13.39 -35.30
N ASN A 2 -48.67 -14.07 -35.74
CA ASN A 2 -48.02 -15.12 -34.94
C ASN A 2 -46.98 -14.47 -34.03
N HIS A 3 -47.14 -14.69 -32.73
CA HIS A 3 -46.15 -14.32 -31.72
C HIS A 3 -44.85 -15.06 -32.03
N ARG A 4 -43.76 -14.31 -32.25
CA ARG A 4 -42.42 -14.89 -32.27
C ARG A 4 -42.16 -15.48 -30.89
N GLN A 5 -42.01 -16.80 -30.82
CA GLN A 5 -41.34 -17.47 -29.71
C GLN A 5 -39.85 -17.10 -29.81
N HIS A 6 -39.43 -16.06 -29.09
CA HIS A 6 -38.06 -16.03 -28.61
C HIS A 6 -38.06 -16.95 -27.40
N SER A 7 -37.38 -18.09 -27.53
CA SER A 7 -36.90 -18.86 -26.39
C SER A 7 -36.24 -17.90 -25.41
N GLU A 8 -36.65 -17.91 -24.14
CA GLU A 8 -35.94 -17.20 -23.08
C GLU A 8 -34.44 -17.52 -23.24
N PRO A 9 -33.57 -16.51 -23.43
CA PRO A 9 -32.14 -16.78 -23.39
C PRO A 9 -31.85 -17.26 -21.98
N ASP A 10 -31.23 -18.43 -21.86
CA ASP A 10 -30.75 -18.88 -20.57
C ASP A 10 -29.89 -17.73 -19.97
N SER A 11 -30.13 -17.47 -18.69
CA SER A 11 -29.52 -16.38 -17.96
C SER A 11 -29.07 -16.85 -16.59
N PHE A 12 -28.00 -16.23 -16.10
CA PHE A 12 -27.36 -16.58 -14.86
C PHE A 12 -27.16 -15.33 -13.99
N VAL A 13 -26.93 -15.57 -12.70
CA VAL A 13 -26.67 -14.50 -11.75
C VAL A 13 -25.18 -14.20 -11.72
N CYS A 14 -24.86 -12.95 -12.01
CA CYS A 14 -23.57 -12.35 -11.76
C CYS A 14 -22.98 -12.70 -10.37
N PRO A 15 -21.81 -13.35 -10.29
CA PRO A 15 -21.14 -13.59 -9.01
C PRO A 15 -20.53 -12.31 -8.38
N ASN A 16 -20.18 -11.29 -9.16
CA ASN A 16 -19.55 -10.06 -8.64
C ASN A 16 -20.54 -9.05 -8.00
N CYS A 17 -21.76 -8.95 -8.52
CA CYS A 17 -22.73 -7.90 -8.20
C CYS A 17 -24.20 -8.36 -8.14
N GLY A 18 -24.52 -9.60 -8.53
CA GLY A 18 -25.86 -10.18 -8.42
C GLY A 18 -26.86 -9.79 -9.52
N ALA A 19 -26.46 -9.08 -10.57
CA ALA A 19 -27.32 -8.80 -11.72
C ALA A 19 -27.62 -10.06 -12.56
N ASP A 20 -28.80 -10.09 -13.18
CA ASP A 20 -29.19 -11.10 -14.17
C ASP A 20 -28.47 -10.86 -15.51
N VAL A 21 -27.78 -11.87 -16.03
CA VAL A 21 -26.98 -11.80 -17.23
C VAL A 21 -27.28 -12.95 -18.17
N SER A 22 -27.51 -12.59 -19.43
CA SER A 22 -27.70 -13.57 -20.51
C SER A 22 -26.43 -14.42 -20.68
N GLU A 23 -26.59 -15.71 -20.92
CA GLU A 23 -25.47 -16.62 -21.19
C GLU A 23 -24.62 -16.21 -22.40
N ASP A 24 -25.21 -15.51 -23.38
CA ASP A 24 -24.49 -14.99 -24.55
C ASP A 24 -23.70 -13.69 -24.26
N ALA A 25 -23.73 -13.18 -23.02
CA ALA A 25 -23.08 -11.91 -22.68
C ALA A 25 -21.58 -12.08 -22.40
N HIS A 26 -20.74 -11.33 -23.10
CA HIS A 26 -19.29 -11.29 -22.87
C HIS A 26 -18.88 -10.57 -21.56
N PHE A 27 -19.74 -9.70 -21.05
CA PHE A 27 -19.50 -8.94 -19.83
C PHE A 27 -20.83 -8.50 -19.21
N CYS A 28 -20.79 -8.19 -17.92
CA CYS A 28 -21.90 -7.62 -17.20
C CYS A 28 -22.23 -6.21 -17.64
N ARG A 29 -23.48 -5.97 -18.05
CA ARG A 29 -23.93 -4.60 -18.33
C ARG A 29 -24.17 -3.75 -17.07
N ALA A 30 -24.17 -4.35 -15.88
CA ALA A 30 -24.38 -3.65 -14.62
C ALA A 30 -23.07 -3.20 -13.95
N CYS A 31 -22.06 -4.08 -13.87
CA CYS A 31 -20.78 -3.76 -13.22
C CYS A 31 -19.55 -3.84 -14.13
N GLY A 32 -19.69 -4.29 -15.38
CA GLY A 32 -18.60 -4.40 -16.34
C GLY A 32 -17.71 -5.63 -16.21
N ALA A 33 -17.85 -6.42 -15.14
CA ALA A 33 -17.02 -7.61 -14.97
C ALA A 33 -17.35 -8.72 -15.99
N SER A 34 -16.33 -9.47 -16.35
CA SER A 34 -16.28 -10.49 -17.40
C SER A 34 -15.65 -11.78 -16.86
N ALA A 35 -15.48 -12.79 -17.70
CA ALA A 35 -14.70 -13.98 -17.36
C ALA A 35 -13.33 -13.59 -16.78
N ASP A 36 -12.57 -12.78 -17.50
CA ASP A 36 -11.21 -12.35 -17.10
C ASP A 36 -11.14 -11.44 -15.86
N SER A 37 -12.27 -10.87 -15.42
CA SER A 37 -12.28 -9.79 -14.42
C SER A 37 -13.23 -10.02 -13.24
N GLY A 38 -13.75 -11.24 -13.08
CA GLY A 38 -14.32 -11.66 -11.79
C GLY A 38 -15.59 -12.49 -11.84
N TRP A 39 -15.91 -13.14 -12.97
CA TRP A 39 -17.07 -14.04 -13.04
C TRP A 39 -16.71 -15.45 -13.48
N ASP A 40 -15.51 -15.65 -14.01
CA ASP A 40 -14.93 -16.96 -14.04
C ASP A 40 -14.58 -17.35 -12.59
N ASP A 41 -15.04 -18.51 -12.16
CA ASP A 41 -14.64 -19.14 -10.91
C ASP A 41 -13.27 -19.82 -11.04
N GLY A 42 -12.72 -19.85 -12.26
CA GLY A 42 -11.41 -20.36 -12.62
C GLY A 42 -10.27 -19.44 -12.21
N ASP A 43 -9.41 -20.01 -11.37
CA ASP A 43 -8.06 -19.56 -11.04
C ASP A 43 -7.99 -18.13 -10.52
N TRP A 44 -8.10 -18.04 -9.21
CA TRP A 44 -7.23 -17.13 -8.46
C TRP A 44 -5.80 -17.63 -8.70
N ASP A 45 -5.26 -17.34 -9.88
CA ASP A 45 -3.84 -17.50 -10.17
C ASP A 45 -3.15 -16.90 -8.97
N ASP A 46 -2.37 -17.74 -8.31
CA ASP A 46 -1.37 -17.37 -7.32
C ASP A 46 -0.61 -16.21 -7.96
N TYR A 47 -1.05 -14.99 -7.66
CA TYR A 47 -0.31 -13.79 -7.95
C TYR A 47 0.96 -14.05 -7.15
N GLU A 48 2.00 -14.54 -7.83
CA GLU A 48 3.35 -14.40 -7.36
C GLU A 48 3.48 -12.88 -7.24
N GLU A 49 3.21 -12.39 -6.04
CA GLU A 49 3.50 -11.04 -5.68
C GLU A 49 5.02 -10.99 -5.82
N ASP A 50 5.50 -10.43 -6.92
CA ASP A 50 6.84 -9.86 -6.96
C ASP A 50 6.82 -8.71 -5.93
N GLU A 51 6.86 -9.08 -4.64
CA GLU A 51 6.78 -8.21 -3.45
C GLU A 51 7.92 -7.16 -3.48
N ASP A 52 8.86 -7.30 -4.39
CA ASP A 52 10.11 -6.59 -4.46
C ASP A 52 10.11 -5.30 -5.32
N ASP A 53 9.06 -5.00 -6.11
CA ASP A 53 9.11 -3.81 -7.00
C ASP A 53 8.16 -2.64 -6.64
N PHE A 54 7.18 -2.83 -5.74
CA PHE A 54 6.28 -1.74 -5.33
C PHE A 54 6.66 -1.11 -3.97
N ASP A 55 7.50 -0.07 -4.00
CA ASP A 55 7.84 0.73 -2.82
C ASP A 55 6.70 1.70 -2.44
N TYR A 56 5.87 1.26 -1.50
CA TYR A 56 4.77 2.05 -0.95
C TYR A 56 5.25 3.38 -0.33
N ASP A 57 6.40 3.39 0.35
CA ASP A 57 6.93 4.59 1.00
C ASP A 57 7.44 5.61 -0.03
N ASP A 58 8.04 5.16 -1.14
CA ASP A 58 8.42 6.04 -2.26
C ASP A 58 7.22 6.62 -2.98
N TYR A 59 6.20 5.80 -3.24
CA TYR A 59 4.95 6.26 -3.83
C TYR A 59 4.29 7.36 -2.98
N LEU A 60 4.17 7.13 -1.67
CA LEU A 60 3.64 8.13 -0.74
C LEU A 60 4.47 9.41 -0.75
N ARG A 61 5.80 9.30 -0.79
CA ARG A 61 6.69 10.47 -0.84
C ARG A 61 6.51 11.29 -2.12
N ARG A 62 6.25 10.62 -3.25
CA ARG A 62 6.05 11.27 -4.56
C ARG A 62 4.67 11.90 -4.73
N GLU A 63 3.61 11.18 -4.37
CA GLU A 63 2.23 11.60 -4.67
C GLU A 63 1.53 12.26 -3.48
N PHE A 64 1.87 11.88 -2.25
CA PHE A 64 1.20 12.32 -1.02
C PHE A 64 2.21 12.77 0.05
N PRO A 65 3.05 13.79 -0.22
CA PRO A 65 4.14 14.19 0.67
C PRO A 65 3.68 14.62 2.07
N GLU A 66 2.42 15.00 2.24
CA GLU A 66 1.79 15.31 3.53
C GLU A 66 1.54 14.08 4.43
N HIS A 67 1.52 12.89 3.85
CA HIS A 67 1.31 11.61 4.54
C HIS A 67 2.58 10.76 4.64
N ALA A 68 3.68 11.18 4.02
CA ALA A 68 4.95 10.49 4.10
C ALA A 68 5.58 10.63 5.50
N GLN A 69 6.02 9.50 6.09
CA GLN A 69 6.78 9.56 7.33
C GLN A 69 8.13 10.26 7.08
N PRO A 70 8.57 11.18 7.96
CA PRO A 70 9.87 11.81 7.82
C PRO A 70 10.95 10.75 8.01
N GLU A 71 11.64 10.43 6.92
CA GLU A 71 12.79 9.52 6.92
C GLU A 71 13.89 10.04 7.87
N THR A 72 14.11 9.33 8.98
CA THR A 72 15.07 9.73 10.01
C THR A 72 16.49 9.42 9.54
N ARG A 73 17.06 10.30 8.70
CA ARG A 73 18.47 10.19 8.32
C ARG A 73 19.36 10.59 9.51
N PRO A 74 20.25 9.71 10.01
CA PRO A 74 21.14 10.06 11.11
C PRO A 74 22.07 11.19 10.67
N ASN A 75 21.95 12.37 11.29
CA ASN A 75 22.78 13.51 10.96
C ASN A 75 24.15 13.37 11.67
N PRO A 76 25.25 13.13 10.94
CA PRO A 76 26.56 12.88 11.55
C PRO A 76 27.07 14.10 12.35
N ARG A 77 26.64 15.32 11.98
CA ARG A 77 26.97 16.53 12.73
C ARG A 77 26.28 16.56 14.09
N ARG A 78 25.05 16.06 14.21
CA ARG A 78 24.35 15.97 15.51
C ARG A 78 25.04 14.99 16.44
N ALA A 79 25.47 13.84 15.92
CA ALA A 79 26.24 12.86 16.69
C ALA A 79 27.56 13.47 17.20
N LEU A 80 28.31 14.15 16.32
CA LEU A 80 29.55 14.84 16.68
C LEU A 80 29.32 15.92 17.75
N THR A 81 28.28 16.75 17.61
CA THR A 81 27.94 17.77 18.60
C THR A 81 27.60 17.15 19.96
N VAL A 82 26.83 16.06 20.00
CA VAL A 82 26.50 15.35 21.24
C VAL A 82 27.77 14.84 21.93
N VAL A 83 28.69 14.24 21.17
CA VAL A 83 29.98 13.77 21.70
C VAL A 83 30.79 14.93 22.28
N ILE A 84 30.91 16.05 21.57
CA ILE A 84 31.65 17.23 22.04
C ILE A 84 31.05 17.77 23.34
N VAL A 85 29.72 17.90 23.41
CA VAL A 85 29.03 18.38 24.62
C VAL A 85 29.27 17.44 25.80
N LEU A 86 29.18 16.13 25.60
CA LEU A 86 29.46 15.14 26.65
C LEU A 86 30.90 15.24 27.16
N LEU A 87 31.88 15.41 26.26
CA LEU A 87 33.28 15.60 26.62
C LEU A 87 33.50 16.90 27.41
N LEU A 88 32.86 18.01 27.01
CA LEU A 88 32.94 19.29 27.72
C LEU A 88 32.30 19.19 29.11
N CYS A 89 31.12 18.57 29.23
CA CYS A 89 30.47 18.35 30.52
C CYS A 89 31.35 17.49 31.44
N LEU A 90 31.91 16.40 30.93
CA LEU A 90 32.81 15.53 31.69
C LEU A 90 34.08 16.28 32.11
N ALA A 91 34.68 17.07 31.23
CA ALA A 91 35.83 17.91 31.56
C ALA A 91 35.49 18.94 32.65
N LEU A 92 34.34 19.62 32.57
CA LEU A 92 33.91 20.57 33.59
C LEU A 92 33.62 19.91 34.94
N LEU A 93 33.04 18.70 34.95
CA LEU A 93 32.83 17.92 36.17
C LEU A 93 34.15 17.48 36.80
N LEU A 94 35.11 17.01 36.00
CA LEU A 94 36.46 16.68 36.47
C LEU A 94 37.19 17.92 36.99
N MET A 95 37.11 19.04 36.29
CA MET A 95 37.70 20.30 36.74
C MET A 95 37.05 20.81 38.03
N SER A 96 35.73 20.71 38.16
CA SER A 96 35.01 21.10 39.37
C SER A 96 35.37 20.21 40.58
N THR A 97 35.57 18.91 40.37
CA THR A 97 35.97 17.98 41.44
C THR A 97 37.45 18.10 41.82
N LEU A 98 38.33 18.49 40.88
CA LEU A 98 39.75 18.78 41.16
C LEU A 98 39.98 20.15 41.82
N VAL A 99 39.13 21.14 41.57
CA VAL A 99 39.27 22.52 42.08
C VAL A 99 38.50 22.77 43.39
N MET A 100 37.52 21.92 43.73
CA MET A 100 36.93 21.85 45.08
C MET A 100 37.35 20.58 45.83
N PRO A 101 38.64 20.38 46.21
CA PRO A 101 38.98 19.37 47.18
C PRO A 101 38.88 19.97 48.59
N PHE A 102 37.78 19.68 49.29
CA PHE A 102 37.55 19.91 50.74
C PHE A 102 37.69 21.34 51.31
#